data_AF-A0AA88WU80-F1
#
_entry.id   AF-A0AA88WU80-F1
#
_cell.length_a   1.000
_cell.length_b   1.000
_cell.length_c   1.000
_cell.angle_alpha   90.00
_cell.angle_beta   90.00
_cell.angle_gamma   90.00
#
_symmetry.space_group_name_H-M   'P 1'
#
loop_
_entity.id
_entity.type
_entity.pdbx_description
1 polymer ?
#
loop_
_entity_poly.entity_id
_entity_poly.type
_entity_poly.pdbx_seq_one_letter_code
_entity_poly.pdbx_strand_id
1 'polypeptide(L)'
;MGYVYDGLYIVSNYWTATGPYGKLVFMFQLNKILGQLELAPSLASSSIKSKVHSERCMVDDISQGREKMHIRAMNAIDDEKPPPFNYITSMIYLKFDNLITPSGCNCIKGCSDSKPCFCLIKNGGEIPFNKNGAILEQKAMVYECGPSCKCPPSCENRVSQHGVRYQLEIFKTESRGWGVRSRKPISSGSFICEYAGELLDDKEAEERTGYDEYLFDIGKDNGSDNQDGDKLVDDNGFAIDAARFGNIGRFVNHSCLPNLYAQDVLYDHDDKRMPHVMLFAAEDIPPLQELTYDYNYTMGQVLDGNGDIKKKNCYCGASDCTGRMY
;
A
#
# COMPACT_ATOMS: atom_id res chain seq x y z
N MET A 1 -1.27 -12.78 18.78
CA MET A 1 -1.58 -14.03 18.03
C MET A 1 -2.81 -13.71 17.20
N GLY A 2 -2.69 -13.72 15.87
CA GLY A 2 -3.84 -13.60 14.98
C GLY A 2 -4.50 -14.96 14.76
N TYR A 3 -5.76 -14.94 14.33
CA TYR A 3 -6.50 -16.16 13.95
C TYR A 3 -6.60 -16.21 12.43
N VAL A 4 -6.46 -17.40 11.83
CA VAL A 4 -6.66 -17.64 10.39
C VAL A 4 -7.79 -18.64 10.25
N TYR A 5 -8.77 -18.32 9.41
CA TYR A 5 -9.83 -19.26 9.05
C TYR A 5 -9.27 -20.27 8.04
N ASP A 6 -8.99 -21.51 8.44
CA ASP A 6 -8.39 -22.53 7.55
C ASP A 6 -9.43 -23.39 6.78
N GLY A 7 -10.67 -22.91 6.68
CA GLY A 7 -11.75 -23.62 5.99
C GLY A 7 -12.53 -24.61 6.86
N LEU A 8 -13.31 -25.44 6.18
CA LEU A 8 -14.25 -26.40 6.75
C LEU A 8 -13.62 -27.78 6.93
N TYR A 9 -13.91 -28.39 8.06
CA TYR A 9 -13.44 -29.72 8.45
C TYR A 9 -14.62 -30.61 8.87
N ILE A 10 -14.52 -31.90 8.57
CA ILE A 10 -15.42 -32.95 9.09
C ILE A 10 -14.73 -33.65 10.25
N VAL A 11 -15.44 -33.79 11.36
CA VAL A 11 -15.00 -34.63 12.49
C VAL A 11 -15.22 -36.10 12.08
N SER A 12 -14.14 -36.83 11.82
CA SER A 12 -14.23 -38.23 11.36
C SER A 12 -14.15 -39.25 12.48
N ASN A 13 -13.56 -38.87 13.62
CA ASN A 13 -13.39 -39.77 14.77
C ASN A 13 -13.20 -38.97 16.06
N TYR A 14 -13.48 -39.60 17.21
CA TYR A 14 -13.18 -39.06 18.52
C TYR A 14 -12.78 -40.18 19.50
N TRP A 15 -11.91 -39.86 20.46
CA TRP A 15 -11.48 -40.79 21.51
C TRP A 15 -11.01 -40.04 22.76
N THR A 16 -10.79 -40.78 23.84
CA THR A 16 -10.20 -40.24 25.08
C THR A 16 -8.75 -40.67 25.22
N ALA A 17 -7.91 -39.78 25.73
CA ALA A 17 -6.50 -40.04 26.00
C ALA A 17 -6.07 -39.41 27.33
N THR A 18 -4.94 -39.82 27.87
CA THR A 18 -4.32 -39.13 29.00
C THR A 18 -3.43 -38.00 28.46
N GLY A 19 -3.78 -36.76 28.77
CA GLY A 19 -3.03 -35.59 28.36
C GLY A 19 -1.70 -35.42 29.12
N PRO A 20 -0.87 -34.43 28.74
CA PRO A 20 0.48 -34.22 29.27
C PRO A 20 0.54 -33.95 30.79
N TYR A 21 -0.59 -33.62 31.41
CA TYR A 21 -0.72 -33.37 32.84
C TYR A 21 -1.40 -34.52 33.61
N GLY A 22 -1.46 -35.72 33.04
CA GLY A 22 -2.04 -36.90 33.68
C GLY A 22 -3.57 -36.86 33.83
N LYS A 23 -4.25 -35.96 33.12
CA LYS A 23 -5.72 -35.82 33.10
C LYS A 23 -6.30 -36.40 31.82
N LEU A 24 -7.53 -36.89 31.90
CA LEU A 24 -8.25 -37.41 30.74
C LEU A 24 -8.64 -36.24 29.82
N VAL A 25 -8.35 -36.36 28.53
CA VAL A 25 -8.63 -35.36 27.48
C VAL A 25 -9.40 -36.02 26.33
N PHE A 26 -10.27 -35.24 25.68
CA PHE A 26 -10.98 -35.65 24.47
C PHE A 26 -10.19 -35.21 23.24
N MET A 27 -10.02 -36.13 22.30
CA MET A 27 -9.33 -35.90 21.04
C MET A 27 -10.33 -36.06 19.89
N PHE A 28 -10.17 -35.22 18.86
CA PHE A 28 -11.00 -35.25 17.66
C PHE A 28 -10.10 -35.30 16.43
N GLN A 29 -10.42 -36.18 15.48
CA GLN A 29 -9.77 -36.21 14.17
C GLN A 29 -10.59 -35.36 13.21
N LEU A 30 -9.93 -34.35 12.62
CA LEU A 30 -10.52 -33.39 11.69
C LEU A 30 -9.96 -33.65 10.29
N ASN A 31 -10.84 -33.92 9.32
CA ASN A 31 -10.48 -34.07 7.91
C ASN A 31 -10.98 -32.86 7.12
N LYS A 32 -10.10 -32.16 6.41
CA LYS A 32 -10.44 -30.99 5.60
C LYS A 32 -11.34 -31.39 4.42
N ILE A 33 -12.41 -30.64 4.16
CA ILE A 33 -13.30 -30.91 3.01
C ILE A 33 -12.58 -30.54 1.72
N LEU A 34 -12.59 -31.45 0.73
CA LEU A 34 -11.96 -31.24 -0.58
C LEU A 34 -12.69 -30.17 -1.41
N GLY A 35 -11.94 -29.45 -2.25
CA GLY A 35 -12.49 -28.46 -3.20
C GLY A 35 -12.66 -27.04 -2.63
N GLN A 36 -12.21 -26.79 -1.40
CA GLN A 36 -12.13 -25.44 -0.84
C GLN A 36 -10.94 -24.67 -1.42
N LEU A 37 -11.08 -23.35 -1.60
CA LEU A 37 -9.97 -22.46 -1.97
C LEU A 37 -8.84 -22.62 -0.95
N GLU A 38 -7.63 -22.98 -1.40
CA GLU A 38 -6.46 -23.00 -0.53
C GLU A 38 -6.09 -21.56 -0.17
N LEU A 39 -6.28 -21.20 1.11
CA LEU A 39 -5.56 -20.06 1.67
C LEU A 39 -4.06 -20.37 1.61
N ALA A 40 -3.27 -19.36 1.21
CA ALA A 40 -1.83 -19.47 0.99
C ALA A 40 -1.19 -20.40 2.04
N PRO A 41 -0.51 -21.48 1.61
CA PRO A 41 -0.18 -22.58 2.50
C PRO A 41 0.69 -22.08 3.64
N SER A 42 0.28 -22.40 4.87
CA SER A 42 1.27 -22.61 5.92
C SER A 42 2.19 -23.73 5.43
N LEU A 43 3.39 -23.35 4.99
CA LEU A 43 4.40 -24.30 4.50
C LEU A 43 4.86 -25.18 5.66
N ALA A 44 4.11 -26.24 5.90
CA ALA A 44 4.53 -27.42 6.63
C ALA A 44 3.97 -28.66 5.90
N SER A 45 4.80 -29.17 5.00
CA SER A 45 4.76 -30.52 4.42
C SER A 45 3.47 -30.97 3.72
N SER A 46 3.44 -30.93 2.39
CA SER A 46 3.39 -32.17 1.58
C SER A 46 3.40 -31.88 0.08
N SER A 47 4.27 -32.62 -0.60
CA SER A 47 4.48 -32.75 -2.04
C SER A 47 3.20 -32.77 -2.89
N ILE A 48 2.95 -31.70 -3.65
CA ILE A 48 2.14 -31.75 -4.88
C ILE A 48 3.08 -31.53 -6.06
N LYS A 49 3.36 -32.60 -6.79
CA LYS A 49 4.06 -32.58 -8.08
C LYS A 49 3.10 -32.04 -9.14
N SER A 50 2.84 -30.73 -9.15
CA SER A 50 2.49 -30.03 -10.40
C SER A 50 3.80 -29.51 -11.01
N LYS A 51 3.84 -29.24 -12.32
CA LYS A 51 4.97 -28.57 -12.98
C LYS A 51 5.07 -27.13 -12.44
N VAL A 52 5.54 -26.97 -11.20
CA VAL A 52 5.85 -25.68 -10.60
C VAL A 52 7.16 -25.24 -11.24
N HIS A 53 7.11 -24.23 -12.11
CA HIS A 53 8.31 -23.42 -12.30
C HIS A 53 8.65 -22.88 -10.91
N SER A 54 9.74 -23.38 -10.32
CA SER A 54 10.24 -22.86 -9.04
C SER A 54 10.40 -21.36 -9.19
N GLU A 55 9.74 -20.59 -8.34
CA GLU A 55 9.86 -19.14 -8.35
C GLU A 55 11.33 -18.70 -8.33
N ARG A 56 11.75 -17.93 -9.34
CA ARG A 56 13.14 -17.47 -9.51
C ARG A 56 13.27 -16.02 -9.10
N CYS A 57 14.38 -15.69 -8.46
CA CYS A 57 14.76 -14.31 -8.20
C CYS A 57 15.41 -13.72 -9.47
N MET A 58 14.74 -12.77 -10.10
CA MET A 58 15.18 -12.10 -11.33
C MET A 58 16.12 -10.92 -11.05
N VAL A 59 15.89 -10.24 -9.92
CA VAL A 59 16.68 -9.13 -9.39
C VAL A 59 16.69 -9.26 -7.87
N ASP A 60 17.87 -9.28 -7.23
CA ASP A 60 17.96 -9.44 -5.76
C ASP A 60 17.50 -8.19 -5.01
N ASP A 61 17.73 -7.00 -5.57
CA ASP A 61 17.22 -5.76 -4.99
C ASP A 61 16.97 -4.68 -6.04
N ILE A 62 15.70 -4.39 -6.33
CA ILE A 62 15.32 -3.31 -7.24
C ILE A 62 15.59 -1.93 -6.63
N SER A 63 15.73 -1.83 -5.31
CA SER A 63 16.01 -0.56 -4.62
C SER A 63 17.49 -0.17 -4.67
N GLN A 64 18.37 -1.10 -5.03
CA GLN A 64 19.83 -0.91 -5.08
C GLN A 64 20.40 -0.41 -3.74
N GLY A 65 19.90 -0.95 -2.63
CA GLY A 65 20.32 -0.61 -1.26
C GLY A 65 19.75 0.69 -0.71
N ARG A 66 18.80 1.32 -1.41
CA ARG A 66 18.13 2.55 -0.94
C ARG A 66 17.09 2.27 0.14
N GLU A 67 16.46 1.09 0.09
CA GLU A 67 15.54 0.64 1.12
C GLU A 67 16.27 -0.15 2.22
N LYS A 68 15.70 -0.15 3.43
CA LYS A 68 16.29 -0.86 4.60
C LYS A 68 16.33 -2.37 4.42
N MET A 69 15.45 -2.91 3.58
CA MET A 69 15.35 -4.33 3.25
C MET A 69 15.36 -4.46 1.73
N HIS A 70 16.06 -5.47 1.21
CA HIS A 70 16.10 -5.72 -0.23
C HIS A 70 14.69 -5.96 -0.76
N ILE A 71 14.35 -5.33 -1.89
CA ILE A 71 13.08 -5.57 -2.58
C ILE A 71 13.37 -6.46 -3.78
N ARG A 72 13.11 -7.75 -3.62
CA ARG A 72 13.36 -8.76 -4.65
C ARG A 72 12.32 -8.69 -5.76
N ALA A 73 12.74 -9.03 -6.97
CA ALA A 73 11.85 -9.32 -8.08
C ALA A 73 11.77 -10.83 -8.31
N MET A 74 10.58 -11.41 -8.12
CA MET A 74 10.33 -12.85 -8.22
C MET A 74 9.52 -13.18 -9.48
N ASN A 75 9.87 -14.24 -10.19
CA ASN A 75 9.14 -14.66 -11.38
C ASN A 75 9.04 -16.19 -11.46
N ALA A 76 7.81 -16.69 -11.50
CA ALA A 76 7.49 -18.11 -11.64
C ALA A 76 6.81 -18.44 -12.99
N ILE A 77 6.64 -17.45 -13.87
CA ILE A 77 5.83 -17.55 -15.09
C ILE A 77 6.73 -17.62 -16.33
N ASP A 78 7.69 -16.69 -16.42
CA ASP A 78 8.56 -16.54 -17.57
C ASP A 78 9.98 -16.08 -17.16
N ASP A 79 10.78 -15.64 -18.12
CA ASP A 79 12.14 -15.10 -17.94
C ASP A 79 12.18 -13.55 -17.95
N GLU A 80 11.03 -12.88 -17.93
CA GLU A 80 10.94 -11.42 -17.95
C GLU A 80 11.54 -10.82 -16.66
N LYS A 81 12.26 -9.71 -16.83
CA LYS A 81 12.74 -8.86 -15.73
C LYS A 81 11.84 -7.61 -15.63
N PRO A 82 11.72 -7.02 -14.44
CA PRO A 82 11.02 -5.74 -14.29
C PRO A 82 11.62 -4.68 -15.23
N PRO A 83 10.79 -3.76 -15.79
CA PRO A 83 11.29 -2.69 -16.63
C PRO A 83 12.30 -1.82 -15.85
N PRO A 84 13.37 -1.32 -16.50
CA PRO A 84 14.36 -0.48 -15.84
C PRO A 84 13.78 0.89 -15.46
N PHE A 85 14.08 1.36 -14.26
CA PHE A 85 13.73 2.69 -13.75
C PHE A 85 14.74 3.12 -12.68
N ASN A 86 14.70 4.40 -12.28
CA ASN A 86 15.53 4.90 -11.19
C ASN A 86 14.78 4.80 -9.86
N TYR A 87 15.28 3.96 -8.95
CA TYR A 87 14.65 3.82 -7.64
C TYR A 87 14.89 5.06 -6.76
N ILE A 88 13.82 5.61 -6.20
CA ILE A 88 13.82 6.70 -5.21
C ILE A 88 13.00 6.26 -4.00
N THR A 89 13.12 6.94 -2.86
CA THR A 89 12.44 6.55 -1.61
C THR A 89 11.36 7.53 -1.17
N SER A 90 11.28 8.69 -1.82
CA SER A 90 10.35 9.78 -1.51
C SER A 90 10.10 10.60 -2.78
N MET A 91 8.99 11.33 -2.82
CA MET A 91 8.63 12.24 -3.91
C MET A 91 9.73 13.25 -4.27
N ILE A 92 9.85 13.59 -5.56
CA ILE A 92 10.77 14.61 -6.09
C ILE A 92 9.96 15.85 -6.49
N TYR A 93 10.37 17.00 -5.95
CA TYR A 93 9.80 18.30 -6.26
C TYR A 93 10.69 19.07 -7.24
N LEU A 94 10.53 18.87 -8.56
CA LEU A 94 11.45 19.42 -9.58
C LEU A 94 11.42 20.96 -9.72
N LYS A 95 10.25 21.58 -9.51
CA LYS A 95 10.04 23.03 -9.68
C LYS A 95 9.74 23.76 -8.36
N PHE A 96 9.69 23.03 -7.25
CA PHE A 96 9.32 23.56 -5.95
C PHE A 96 10.53 23.58 -4.99
N ASP A 97 11.65 24.12 -5.47
CA ASP A 97 12.94 24.17 -4.74
C ASP A 97 12.87 24.90 -3.38
N ASN A 98 11.79 25.63 -3.10
CA ASN A 98 11.58 26.41 -1.88
C ASN A 98 10.28 26.05 -1.15
N LEU A 99 10.03 24.75 -0.92
CA LEU A 99 8.97 24.34 -0.01
C LEU A 99 9.16 25.00 1.36
N ILE A 100 8.12 25.71 1.81
CA ILE A 100 8.15 26.36 3.12
C ILE A 100 8.06 25.27 4.18
N THR A 101 9.14 25.09 4.94
CA THR A 101 9.18 24.13 6.04
C THR A 101 8.10 24.48 7.08
N PRO A 102 7.28 23.52 7.51
CA PRO A 102 6.14 23.80 8.36
C PRO A 102 6.61 24.16 9.77
N SER A 103 5.78 24.91 10.48
CA SER A 103 5.99 25.13 11.92
C SER A 103 5.84 23.80 12.66
N GLY A 104 6.84 23.45 13.47
CA GLY A 104 6.86 22.20 14.23
C GLY A 104 6.37 22.34 15.67
N CYS A 105 6.10 21.22 16.34
CA CYS A 105 5.81 21.20 17.77
C CYS A 105 7.08 21.30 18.63
N ASN A 106 6.93 21.78 19.87
CA ASN A 106 8.01 21.82 20.87
C ASN A 106 7.96 20.66 21.88
N CYS A 107 7.25 19.57 21.57
CA CYS A 107 7.10 18.42 22.46
C CYS A 107 8.45 17.69 22.62
N ILE A 108 8.80 17.28 23.85
CA ILE A 108 10.11 16.65 24.15
C ILE A 108 9.99 15.14 24.36
N LYS A 109 8.89 14.67 24.96
CA LYS A 109 8.68 13.24 25.29
C LYS A 109 7.90 12.46 24.24
N GLY A 110 7.43 13.13 23.20
CA GLY A 110 6.44 12.62 22.25
C GLY A 110 5.16 13.45 22.28
N CYS A 111 4.43 13.45 21.17
CA CYS A 111 3.25 14.29 20.99
C CYS A 111 2.02 13.77 21.75
N SER A 112 1.98 12.49 22.11
CA SER A 112 0.90 11.85 22.87
C SER A 112 0.87 12.32 24.32
N ASP A 113 2.05 12.53 24.90
CA ASP A 113 2.24 12.89 26.30
C ASP A 113 2.36 14.41 26.54
N SER A 114 2.42 15.21 25.47
CA SER A 114 2.70 16.64 25.54
C SER A 114 1.51 17.45 25.04
N LYS A 115 0.67 17.97 25.96
CA LYS A 115 -0.41 18.90 25.62
C LYS A 115 -0.09 20.32 26.12
N PRO A 116 -0.28 21.38 25.30
CA PRO A 116 -0.78 21.35 23.92
C PRO A 116 0.31 20.96 22.89
N CYS A 117 -0.08 20.23 21.83
CA CYS A 117 0.79 19.94 20.69
C CYS A 117 0.17 20.50 19.40
N PHE A 118 0.93 21.33 18.68
CA PHE A 118 0.51 21.93 17.42
C PHE A 118 0.16 20.89 16.33
N CYS A 119 0.93 19.81 16.23
CA CYS A 119 0.67 18.73 15.27
C CYS A 119 -0.64 17.97 15.58
N LEU A 120 -0.98 17.80 16.87
CA LEU A 120 -2.27 17.18 17.23
C LEU A 120 -3.43 18.09 16.86
N ILE A 121 -3.30 19.41 17.08
CA ILE A 121 -4.34 20.37 16.69
C ILE A 121 -4.64 20.27 15.19
N LYS A 122 -3.61 20.14 14.33
CA LYS A 122 -3.78 19.92 12.89
C LYS A 122 -4.56 18.63 12.55
N ASN A 123 -4.49 17.61 13.41
CA ASN A 123 -5.21 16.34 13.24
C ASN A 123 -6.56 16.29 13.99
N GLY A 124 -7.10 17.43 14.43
CA GLY A 124 -8.37 17.48 15.17
C GLY A 124 -8.24 17.23 16.68
N GLY A 125 -7.03 17.35 17.24
CA GLY A 125 -6.75 17.19 18.67
C GLY A 125 -6.29 15.80 19.09
N GLU A 126 -6.25 14.84 18.16
CA GLU A 126 -5.91 13.43 18.40
C GLU A 126 -4.72 12.98 17.56
N ILE A 127 -4.11 11.86 17.95
CA ILE A 127 -3.05 11.23 17.18
C ILE A 127 -3.69 10.25 16.20
N PRO A 128 -3.36 10.32 14.90
CA PRO A 128 -4.00 9.48 13.88
C PRO A 128 -3.49 8.02 13.89
N PHE A 129 -2.44 7.72 14.66
CA PHE A 129 -1.81 6.40 14.74
C PHE A 129 -1.89 5.80 16.14
N ASN A 130 -1.93 4.47 16.21
CA ASN A 130 -1.71 3.74 17.45
C ASN A 130 -0.21 3.56 17.75
N LYS A 131 0.09 2.95 18.91
CA LYS A 131 1.48 2.72 19.37
C LYS A 131 2.34 1.83 18.46
N ASN A 132 1.71 1.03 17.60
CA ASN A 132 2.40 0.19 16.63
C ASN A 132 2.63 0.92 15.29
N GLY A 133 2.17 2.16 15.16
CA GLY A 133 2.24 2.94 13.93
C GLY A 133 1.17 2.56 12.91
N ALA A 134 0.11 1.87 13.33
CA ALA A 134 -1.05 1.64 12.45
C ALA A 134 -2.01 2.83 12.55
N ILE A 135 -2.50 3.29 11.40
CA ILE A 135 -3.48 4.37 11.30
C ILE A 135 -4.83 3.90 11.88
N LEU A 136 -5.48 4.77 12.66
CA LEU A 136 -6.72 4.46 13.37
C LEU A 136 -7.95 4.59 12.48
N GLU A 137 -7.95 5.60 11.61
CA GLU A 137 -9.04 5.92 10.69
C GLU A 137 -8.47 6.65 9.47
N GLN A 138 -9.08 6.44 8.30
CA GLN A 138 -8.78 7.23 7.11
C GLN A 138 -9.28 8.67 7.31
N LYS A 139 -8.48 9.64 6.89
CA LYS A 139 -8.79 11.08 6.95
C LYS A 139 -8.59 11.73 5.60
N ALA A 140 -9.21 12.87 5.36
CA ALA A 140 -8.92 13.66 4.16
C ALA A 140 -7.44 14.12 4.10
N MET A 141 -6.82 14.36 5.27
CA MET A 141 -5.41 14.74 5.38
C MET A 141 -4.88 14.34 6.76
N VAL A 142 -3.71 13.71 6.79
CA VAL A 142 -2.98 13.40 8.03
C VAL A 142 -1.75 14.31 8.14
N TYR A 143 -1.51 14.86 9.33
CA TYR A 143 -0.34 15.71 9.57
C TYR A 143 0.64 15.02 10.51
N GLU A 144 1.73 14.50 9.97
CA GLU A 144 2.82 13.95 10.77
C GLU A 144 3.72 15.05 11.34
N CYS A 145 4.54 14.71 12.33
CA CYS A 145 5.54 15.63 12.85
C CYS A 145 6.65 15.81 11.81
N GLY A 146 6.93 17.06 11.45
CA GLY A 146 7.95 17.41 10.47
C GLY A 146 9.38 17.57 10.98
N PRO A 147 10.30 17.99 10.09
CA PRO A 147 11.70 18.30 10.43
C PRO A 147 11.86 19.38 11.51
N SER A 148 10.94 20.36 11.55
CA SER A 148 10.94 21.45 12.54
C SER A 148 10.50 21.02 13.94
N CYS A 149 9.92 19.82 14.10
CA CYS A 149 9.39 19.36 15.39
C CYS A 149 10.50 18.89 16.33
N LYS A 150 10.41 19.23 17.62
CA LYS A 150 11.36 18.82 18.67
C LYS A 150 11.10 17.43 19.25
N CYS A 151 10.00 16.79 18.87
CA CYS A 151 9.66 15.45 19.34
C CYS A 151 10.66 14.42 18.80
N PRO A 152 10.92 13.34 19.56
CA PRO A 152 11.91 12.35 19.16
C PRO A 152 11.49 11.61 17.87
N PRO A 153 12.44 10.96 17.16
CA PRO A 153 12.11 10.10 16.02
C PRO A 153 11.14 8.95 16.36
N SER A 154 11.07 8.56 17.63
CA SER A 154 10.12 7.55 18.14
C SER A 154 8.72 8.09 18.44
N CYS A 155 8.43 9.34 18.07
CA CYS A 155 7.11 9.93 18.30
C CYS A 155 6.03 9.14 17.53
N GLU A 156 4.91 8.83 18.19
CA GLU A 156 3.77 8.11 17.56
C GLU A 156 3.19 8.84 16.34
N ASN A 157 3.40 10.15 16.21
CA ASN A 157 3.02 10.95 15.05
C ASN A 157 4.17 11.09 14.02
N ARG A 158 5.06 10.09 13.92
CA ARG A 158 6.05 9.90 12.86
C ARG A 158 5.98 8.43 12.43
N VAL A 159 5.37 8.15 11.28
CA VAL A 159 5.09 6.77 10.85
C VAL A 159 5.59 6.56 9.42
N SER A 160 4.93 7.18 8.45
CA SER A 160 5.17 7.00 7.01
C SER A 160 6.52 7.55 6.57
N GLN A 161 6.96 8.67 7.17
CA GLN A 161 8.28 9.28 6.92
C GLN A 161 9.48 8.38 7.26
N HIS A 162 9.26 7.25 7.93
CA HIS A 162 10.32 6.28 8.25
C HIS A 162 10.60 5.28 7.12
N GLY A 163 9.88 5.39 5.99
CA GLY A 163 10.02 4.51 4.84
C GLY A 163 9.49 3.09 5.08
N VAL A 164 9.71 2.21 4.12
CA VAL A 164 9.17 0.84 4.11
C VAL A 164 9.64 0.04 5.33
N ARG A 165 8.69 -0.61 6.02
CA ARG A 165 8.94 -1.44 7.21
C ARG A 165 8.61 -2.93 7.05
N TYR A 166 7.97 -3.30 5.94
CA TYR A 166 7.65 -4.68 5.60
C TYR A 166 8.62 -5.24 4.58
N GLN A 167 8.90 -6.54 4.69
CA GLN A 167 9.70 -7.26 3.69
C GLN A 167 8.82 -7.49 2.45
N LEU A 168 8.81 -6.50 1.57
CA LEU A 168 8.06 -6.53 0.32
C LEU A 168 8.90 -7.18 -0.80
N GLU A 169 8.21 -7.72 -1.79
CA GLU A 169 8.79 -8.18 -3.05
C GLU A 169 7.83 -7.84 -4.19
N ILE A 170 8.39 -7.64 -5.39
CA ILE A 170 7.58 -7.60 -6.61
C ILE A 170 7.55 -8.98 -7.24
N PHE A 171 6.43 -9.34 -7.85
CA PHE A 171 6.28 -10.63 -8.51
C PHE A 171 5.56 -10.52 -9.85
N LYS A 172 5.90 -11.39 -10.80
CA LYS A 172 5.19 -11.47 -12.08
C LYS A 172 3.82 -12.11 -11.88
N THR A 173 2.77 -11.39 -12.25
CA THR A 173 1.37 -11.86 -12.28
C THR A 173 1.05 -12.48 -13.63
N GLU A 174 -0.03 -13.26 -13.69
CA GLU A 174 -0.44 -13.94 -14.93
C GLU A 174 -0.92 -12.97 -16.03
N SER A 175 -1.54 -11.85 -15.66
CA SER A 175 -2.26 -10.99 -16.61
C SER A 175 -2.14 -9.48 -16.36
N ARG A 176 -1.55 -9.06 -15.23
CA ARG A 176 -1.47 -7.66 -14.78
C ARG A 176 -0.04 -7.12 -14.71
N GLY A 177 0.92 -7.81 -15.33
CA GLY A 177 2.33 -7.42 -15.29
C GLY A 177 2.97 -7.74 -13.93
N TRP A 178 3.73 -6.80 -13.38
CA TRP A 178 4.39 -6.95 -12.08
C TRP A 178 3.49 -6.40 -10.96
N GLY A 179 3.29 -7.19 -9.90
CA GLY A 179 2.53 -6.81 -8.70
C GLY A 179 3.42 -6.76 -7.46
N VAL A 180 2.89 -6.30 -6.34
CA VAL A 180 3.57 -6.27 -5.03
C VAL A 180 2.92 -7.25 -4.07
N ARG A 181 3.72 -7.92 -3.23
CA ARG A 181 3.21 -8.72 -2.11
C ARG A 181 4.20 -8.74 -0.94
N SER A 182 3.74 -9.25 0.20
CA SER A 182 4.56 -9.48 1.39
C SER A 182 4.63 -10.98 1.72
N ARG A 183 5.81 -11.47 2.11
CA ARG A 183 5.96 -12.87 2.62
C ARG A 183 5.48 -13.04 4.06
N LYS A 184 5.20 -11.94 4.76
CA LYS A 184 4.72 -11.91 6.14
C LYS A 184 3.30 -11.33 6.17
N PRO A 185 2.48 -11.72 7.16
CA PRO A 185 1.18 -11.10 7.31
C PRO A 185 1.34 -9.60 7.60
N ILE A 186 0.41 -8.80 7.10
CA ILE A 186 0.31 -7.36 7.36
C ILE A 186 -0.99 -7.14 8.14
N SER A 187 -0.92 -6.33 9.20
CA SER A 187 -2.11 -5.99 9.98
C SER A 187 -2.85 -4.79 9.38
N SER A 188 -4.16 -4.73 9.54
CA SER A 188 -4.97 -3.56 9.16
C SER A 188 -4.40 -2.26 9.76
N GLY A 189 -4.45 -1.20 8.97
CA GLY A 189 -3.92 0.12 9.28
C GLY A 189 -2.40 0.24 9.16
N SER A 190 -1.66 -0.81 8.78
CA SER A 190 -0.20 -0.73 8.66
C SER A 190 0.21 0.09 7.43
N PHE A 191 1.20 0.97 7.60
CA PHE A 191 1.86 1.66 6.49
C PHE A 191 2.64 0.66 5.61
N ILE A 192 2.44 0.73 4.29
CA ILE A 192 3.10 -0.13 3.30
C ILE A 192 4.27 0.60 2.65
N CYS A 193 3.98 1.65 1.89
CA CYS A 193 4.92 2.47 1.15
C CYS A 193 4.27 3.79 0.71
N GLU A 194 5.10 4.78 0.39
CA GLU A 194 4.68 5.96 -0.39
C GLU A 194 4.45 5.57 -1.86
N TYR A 195 3.59 6.25 -2.59
CA TYR A 195 3.64 6.28 -4.05
C TYR A 195 4.60 7.40 -4.47
N ALA A 196 5.89 7.07 -4.63
CA ALA A 196 6.91 8.06 -4.91
C ALA A 196 7.19 8.16 -6.42
N GLY A 197 7.35 9.40 -6.89
CA GLY A 197 7.70 9.75 -8.26
C GLY A 197 8.11 11.21 -8.37
N GLU A 198 8.16 11.73 -9.60
CA GLU A 198 8.30 13.15 -9.86
C GLU A 198 6.94 13.83 -9.75
N LEU A 199 6.84 14.87 -8.92
CA LEU A 199 5.64 15.69 -8.83
C LEU A 199 5.55 16.60 -10.06
N LEU A 200 4.42 16.54 -10.75
CA LEU A 200 4.11 17.30 -11.96
C LEU A 200 2.88 18.16 -11.75
N ASP A 201 2.88 19.35 -12.34
CA ASP A 201 1.62 20.08 -12.57
C ASP A 201 0.82 19.45 -13.73
N ASP A 202 -0.49 19.73 -13.81
CA ASP A 202 -1.37 19.17 -14.84
C ASP A 202 -0.82 19.33 -16.27
N LYS A 203 -0.22 20.49 -16.55
CA LYS A 203 0.34 20.78 -17.88
C LYS A 203 1.52 19.87 -18.19
N GLU A 204 2.42 19.66 -17.24
CA GLU A 204 3.53 18.72 -17.39
C GLU A 204 3.06 17.28 -17.55
N ALA A 205 2.05 16.88 -16.78
CA ALA A 205 1.46 15.55 -16.86
C ALA A 205 0.88 15.27 -18.26
N GLU A 206 0.16 16.25 -18.84
CA GLU A 206 -0.36 16.17 -20.21
C GLU A 206 0.77 16.13 -21.26
N GLU A 207 1.83 16.92 -21.08
CA GLU A 207 2.96 16.98 -22.02
C GLU A 207 3.80 15.68 -22.04
N ARG A 208 3.84 14.92 -20.94
CA ARG A 208 4.59 13.64 -20.82
C ARG A 208 3.94 12.45 -21.53
N THR A 209 3.29 12.70 -22.66
CA THR A 209 2.61 11.71 -23.52
C THR A 209 3.31 10.34 -23.58
N GLY A 210 2.57 9.27 -23.27
CA GLY A 210 2.98 7.89 -23.50
C GLY A 210 3.23 7.01 -22.27
N TYR A 211 3.16 7.54 -21.04
CA TYR A 211 3.40 6.79 -19.80
C TYR A 211 2.30 6.96 -18.74
N ASP A 212 1.04 6.95 -19.16
CA ASP A 212 -0.12 7.06 -18.25
C ASP A 212 -0.24 5.87 -17.26
N GLU A 213 0.49 4.78 -17.50
CA GLU A 213 0.45 3.60 -16.63
C GLU A 213 1.06 3.79 -15.24
N TYR A 214 1.89 4.81 -15.03
CA TYR A 214 2.59 5.07 -13.76
C TYR A 214 2.32 6.48 -13.22
N LEU A 215 1.15 7.04 -13.58
CA LEU A 215 0.71 8.34 -13.12
C LEU A 215 -0.30 8.17 -11.99
N PHE A 216 -0.13 8.93 -10.91
CA PHE A 216 -1.08 9.02 -9.81
C PHE A 216 -1.61 10.45 -9.71
N ASP A 217 -2.91 10.63 -9.93
CA ASP A 217 -3.58 11.93 -9.82
C ASP A 217 -3.89 12.24 -8.34
N ILE A 218 -3.31 13.30 -7.79
CA ILE A 218 -3.54 13.69 -6.40
C ILE A 218 -4.94 14.31 -6.26
N GLY A 219 -5.66 13.94 -5.19
CA GLY A 219 -6.91 14.60 -4.79
C GLY A 219 -8.20 14.08 -5.44
N LYS A 220 -8.12 13.10 -6.36
CA LYS A 220 -9.31 12.41 -6.91
C LYS A 220 -9.80 11.24 -6.04
N ASP A 221 -8.97 10.77 -5.10
CA ASP A 221 -9.17 9.54 -4.32
C ASP A 221 -9.99 9.72 -3.04
N ASN A 222 -10.23 10.96 -2.61
CA ASN A 222 -10.95 11.23 -1.37
C ASN A 222 -12.46 11.15 -1.64
N GLY A 223 -13.03 9.94 -1.49
CA GLY A 223 -14.47 9.65 -1.49
C GLY A 223 -15.29 10.35 -0.40
N SER A 224 -14.83 11.50 0.10
CA SER A 224 -15.68 12.46 0.80
C SER A 224 -16.48 13.24 -0.25
N ASP A 225 -17.73 12.84 -0.44
CA ASP A 225 -18.80 13.78 -0.78
C ASP A 225 -18.78 14.92 0.25
N ASN A 226 -17.96 15.94 0.02
CA ASN A 226 -18.00 17.17 0.78
C ASN A 226 -19.33 17.85 0.43
N GLN A 227 -20.32 17.63 1.30
CA GLN A 227 -21.50 18.48 1.45
C GLN A 227 -21.16 19.89 1.99
N ASP A 228 -19.87 20.23 2.17
CA ASP A 228 -19.46 21.61 2.36
C ASP A 228 -19.07 22.23 1.02
N GLY A 229 -19.87 23.21 0.60
CA GLY A 229 -19.79 23.93 -0.67
C GLY A 229 -18.59 24.86 -0.79
N ASP A 230 -17.39 24.35 -0.56
CA ASP A 230 -16.15 25.01 -0.96
C ASP A 230 -15.41 24.11 -1.96
N LYS A 231 -16.05 23.91 -3.12
CA LYS A 231 -15.30 23.57 -4.34
C LYS A 231 -14.48 24.81 -4.70
N LEU A 232 -13.37 25.00 -4.00
CA LEU A 232 -12.24 25.72 -4.57
C LEU A 232 -11.82 24.90 -5.77
N VAL A 233 -12.34 25.30 -6.93
CA VAL A 233 -11.78 25.01 -8.24
C VAL A 233 -10.42 25.72 -8.24
N ASP A 234 -9.44 25.13 -7.57
CA ASP A 234 -8.04 25.52 -7.75
C ASP A 234 -7.60 24.76 -9.00
N ASP A 235 -7.47 25.51 -10.09
CA ASP A 235 -7.23 25.11 -11.49
C ASP A 235 -5.86 24.43 -11.72
N ASN A 236 -5.23 23.93 -10.65
CA ASN A 236 -3.88 23.35 -10.65
C ASN A 236 -3.90 22.03 -9.87
N GLY A 237 -4.33 20.96 -10.54
CA GLY A 237 -4.09 19.60 -10.10
C GLY A 237 -2.59 19.27 -10.14
N PHE A 238 -2.23 18.28 -9.32
CA PHE A 238 -0.90 17.70 -9.31
C PHE A 238 -0.99 16.21 -9.54
N ALA A 239 0.04 15.67 -10.17
CA ALA A 239 0.19 14.23 -10.37
C ALA A 239 1.59 13.78 -9.99
N ILE A 240 1.72 12.52 -9.58
CA ILE A 240 3.00 11.87 -9.31
C ILE A 240 3.31 10.92 -10.47
N ASP A 241 4.37 11.21 -11.21
CA ASP A 241 4.85 10.37 -12.32
C ASP A 241 5.99 9.47 -11.84
N ALA A 242 5.71 8.17 -11.76
CA ALA A 242 6.66 7.14 -11.36
C ALA A 242 7.29 6.37 -12.56
N ALA A 243 7.15 6.85 -13.80
CA ALA A 243 7.63 6.16 -14.98
C ALA A 243 9.16 6.06 -15.02
N ARG A 244 9.86 7.17 -14.75
CA ARG A 244 11.33 7.27 -14.83
C ARG A 244 12.03 7.18 -13.48
N PHE A 245 11.46 7.83 -12.48
CA PHE A 245 11.90 7.82 -11.09
C PHE A 245 10.73 7.39 -10.24
N GLY A 246 10.86 6.31 -9.48
CA GLY A 246 9.78 5.87 -8.61
C GLY A 246 10.27 4.91 -7.54
N ASN A 247 9.39 4.45 -6.66
CA ASN A 247 9.69 3.43 -5.66
C ASN A 247 8.90 2.14 -5.93
N ILE A 248 8.73 1.29 -4.92
CA ILE A 248 7.92 0.06 -5.06
C ILE A 248 6.42 0.34 -5.33
N GLY A 249 5.91 1.51 -4.92
CA GLY A 249 4.50 1.90 -5.07
C GLY A 249 3.99 1.82 -6.51
N ARG A 250 4.85 2.13 -7.49
CA ARG A 250 4.53 2.05 -8.94
C ARG A 250 4.14 0.66 -9.44
N PHE A 251 4.41 -0.39 -8.66
CA PHE A 251 4.09 -1.79 -9.01
C PHE A 251 2.83 -2.30 -8.29
N VAL A 252 2.20 -1.48 -7.44
CA VAL A 252 0.97 -1.88 -6.75
C VAL A 252 -0.18 -1.81 -7.76
N ASN A 253 -0.77 -2.95 -8.07
CA ASN A 253 -1.80 -3.08 -9.09
C ASN A 253 -3.17 -2.57 -8.62
N HIS A 254 -4.04 -2.32 -9.59
CA HIS A 254 -5.45 -2.05 -9.34
C HIS A 254 -6.23 -3.30 -8.89
N SER A 255 -7.18 -3.11 -7.99
CA SER A 255 -8.30 -4.03 -7.75
C SER A 255 -9.60 -3.27 -7.50
N CYS A 256 -10.73 -3.82 -7.93
CA CYS A 256 -12.07 -3.30 -7.60
C CYS A 256 -12.47 -3.66 -6.15
N LEU A 257 -11.82 -4.67 -5.57
CA LEU A 257 -11.87 -4.99 -4.14
C LEU A 257 -10.43 -4.90 -3.58
N PRO A 258 -9.92 -3.69 -3.35
CA PRO A 258 -8.56 -3.51 -2.90
C PRO A 258 -8.40 -3.84 -1.42
N ASN A 259 -7.18 -4.23 -1.03
CA ASN A 259 -6.77 -4.41 0.36
C ASN A 259 -5.89 -3.28 0.87
N LEU A 260 -5.54 -2.31 0.03
CA LEU A 260 -4.89 -1.06 0.36
C LEU A 260 -5.76 0.15 0.02
N TYR A 261 -5.48 1.29 0.65
CA TYR A 261 -6.01 2.59 0.26
C TYR A 261 -4.91 3.66 0.32
N ALA A 262 -5.10 4.74 -0.43
CA ALA A 262 -4.25 5.92 -0.41
C ALA A 262 -4.69 6.90 0.70
N GLN A 263 -3.73 7.44 1.42
CA GLN A 263 -3.91 8.44 2.46
C GLN A 263 -2.96 9.60 2.19
N ASP A 264 -3.51 10.80 2.06
CA ASP A 264 -2.73 12.04 1.95
C ASP A 264 -2.07 12.36 3.30
N VAL A 265 -0.75 12.56 3.29
CA VAL A 265 0.06 12.86 4.48
C VAL A 265 0.97 14.07 4.23
N LEU A 266 1.02 14.99 5.18
CA LEU A 266 1.97 16.12 5.19
C LEU A 266 2.92 16.03 6.38
N TYR A 267 4.20 16.25 6.14
CA TYR A 267 5.20 16.37 7.22
C TYR A 267 6.34 17.35 6.92
N ASP A 268 6.75 17.53 5.69
CA ASP A 268 7.91 18.34 5.28
C ASP A 268 7.54 19.73 4.72
N HIS A 269 6.28 19.94 4.35
CA HIS A 269 5.66 21.22 4.00
C HIS A 269 4.19 21.31 4.48
N ASP A 270 3.56 22.47 4.30
CA ASP A 270 2.14 22.71 4.64
C ASP A 270 1.23 22.93 3.41
N ASP A 271 1.75 22.84 2.19
CA ASP A 271 0.95 22.92 0.96
C ASP A 271 0.10 21.65 0.75
N LYS A 272 -1.21 21.78 0.93
CA LYS A 272 -2.19 20.68 0.85
C LYS A 272 -2.44 20.17 -0.56
N ARG A 273 -1.94 20.85 -1.59
CA ARG A 273 -2.11 20.43 -3.00
C ARG A 273 -1.07 19.39 -3.41
N MET A 274 0.01 19.26 -2.64
CA MET A 274 1.13 18.37 -2.94
C MET A 274 1.42 17.38 -1.78
N PRO A 275 0.41 16.74 -1.16
CA PRO A 275 0.65 15.77 -0.10
C PRO A 275 1.50 14.60 -0.59
N HIS A 276 2.15 13.92 0.36
CA HIS A 276 2.63 12.58 0.09
C HIS A 276 1.47 11.61 0.05
N VAL A 277 1.44 10.77 -0.98
CA VAL A 277 0.45 9.70 -1.12
C VAL A 277 1.00 8.44 -0.45
N MET A 278 0.43 8.10 0.71
CA MET A 278 0.88 6.96 1.52
C MET A 278 -0.12 5.81 1.42
N LEU A 279 0.36 4.61 1.07
CA LEU A 279 -0.48 3.42 1.00
C LEU A 279 -0.54 2.71 2.36
N PHE A 280 -1.75 2.50 2.86
CA PHE A 280 -2.03 1.79 4.10
C PHE A 280 -2.89 0.55 3.85
N ALA A 281 -2.71 -0.49 4.68
CA ALA A 281 -3.55 -1.67 4.66
C ALA A 281 -4.98 -1.35 5.14
N ALA A 282 -5.98 -1.65 4.32
CA ALA A 282 -7.40 -1.56 4.70
C ALA A 282 -7.81 -2.68 5.66
N GLU A 283 -7.19 -3.85 5.53
CA GLU A 283 -7.54 -5.09 6.24
C GLU A 283 -6.30 -5.85 6.70
N ASP A 284 -6.50 -6.92 7.45
CA ASP A 284 -5.43 -7.88 7.73
C ASP A 284 -5.13 -8.67 6.44
N ILE A 285 -3.89 -8.60 5.95
CA ILE A 285 -3.48 -9.19 4.68
C ILE A 285 -2.62 -10.44 4.95
N PRO A 286 -3.08 -11.63 4.55
CA PRO A 286 -2.31 -12.87 4.55
C PRO A 286 -0.97 -12.79 3.78
N PRO A 287 0.02 -13.61 4.15
CA PRO A 287 1.23 -13.78 3.35
C PRO A 287 0.92 -14.12 1.89
N LEU A 288 1.72 -13.55 0.98
CA LEU A 288 1.70 -13.78 -0.46
C LEU A 288 0.43 -13.32 -1.18
N GLN A 289 -0.58 -12.79 -0.48
CA GLN A 289 -1.66 -12.07 -1.12
C GLN A 289 -1.11 -10.80 -1.79
N GLU A 290 -1.55 -10.56 -3.03
CA GLU A 290 -1.18 -9.36 -3.77
C GLU A 290 -1.73 -8.11 -3.07
N LEU A 291 -0.90 -7.08 -3.02
CA LEU A 291 -1.28 -5.76 -2.54
C LEU A 291 -1.84 -4.95 -3.71
N THR A 292 -3.03 -4.38 -3.50
CA THR A 292 -3.76 -3.64 -4.53
C THR A 292 -4.52 -2.47 -3.93
N TYR A 293 -4.63 -1.36 -4.67
CA TYR A 293 -5.50 -0.21 -4.34
C TYR A 293 -6.45 0.08 -5.51
N ASP A 294 -7.50 0.89 -5.28
CA ASP A 294 -8.35 1.36 -6.37
C ASP A 294 -7.65 2.51 -7.10
N TYR A 295 -7.56 2.44 -8.44
CA TYR A 295 -6.91 3.49 -9.23
C TYR A 295 -7.83 4.71 -9.44
N ASN A 296 -9.11 4.62 -9.06
CA ASN A 296 -10.11 5.68 -9.15
C ASN A 296 -10.25 6.32 -10.55
N TYR A 297 -9.91 5.56 -11.58
CA TYR A 297 -10.18 5.97 -12.95
C TYR A 297 -11.70 5.99 -13.19
N THR A 298 -12.19 7.12 -13.70
CA THR A 298 -13.58 7.22 -14.12
C THR A 298 -13.72 6.80 -15.57
N MET A 299 -14.64 5.87 -15.82
CA MET A 299 -14.97 5.36 -17.15
C MET A 299 -15.24 6.50 -18.15
N GLY A 300 -14.52 6.49 -19.27
CA GLY A 300 -14.71 7.49 -20.34
C GLY A 300 -14.01 8.83 -20.13
N GLN A 301 -13.22 8.99 -19.07
CA GLN A 301 -12.43 10.21 -18.83
C GLN A 301 -10.96 10.10 -19.26
N VAL A 302 -10.46 8.88 -19.51
CA VAL A 302 -9.08 8.68 -20.00
C VAL A 302 -9.07 8.83 -21.51
N LEU A 303 -8.34 9.83 -22.01
CA LEU A 303 -8.20 10.12 -23.44
C LEU A 303 -6.81 9.73 -23.95
N ASP A 304 -6.69 9.42 -25.23
CA ASP A 304 -5.40 9.27 -25.91
C ASP A 304 -4.89 10.61 -26.43
N GLY A 305 -3.69 10.61 -27.04
CA GLY A 305 -3.08 11.80 -27.60
C GLY A 305 -3.85 12.45 -28.77
N ASN A 306 -4.89 11.79 -29.30
CA ASN A 306 -5.79 12.33 -30.32
C ASN A 306 -7.11 12.85 -29.71
N GLY A 307 -7.31 12.69 -28.40
CA GLY A 307 -8.54 13.05 -27.70
C GLY A 307 -9.63 11.97 -27.74
N ASP A 308 -9.31 10.74 -28.18
CA ASP A 308 -10.25 9.63 -28.20
C ASP A 308 -10.28 8.89 -26.85
N ILE A 309 -11.45 8.40 -26.43
CA ILE A 309 -11.60 7.65 -25.17
C ILE A 309 -10.79 6.35 -25.21
N LYS A 310 -9.77 6.25 -24.37
CA LYS A 310 -9.02 5.01 -24.11
C LYS A 310 -9.87 4.03 -23.34
N LYS A 311 -9.67 2.75 -23.62
CA LYS A 311 -10.33 1.66 -22.91
C LYS A 311 -9.30 0.62 -22.48
N LYS A 312 -9.31 0.23 -21.21
CA LYS A 312 -8.46 -0.83 -20.66
C LYS A 312 -9.32 -1.78 -19.83
N ASN A 313 -9.22 -3.07 -20.13
CA ASN A 313 -9.95 -4.09 -19.38
C ASN A 313 -9.33 -4.26 -17.98
N CYS A 314 -10.19 -4.53 -16.99
CA CYS A 314 -9.75 -4.88 -15.65
C CYS A 314 -9.66 -6.40 -15.51
N TYR A 315 -8.53 -6.87 -14.98
CA TYR A 315 -8.24 -8.29 -14.73
C TYR A 315 -7.96 -8.57 -13.25
N CYS A 316 -8.55 -7.80 -12.34
CA CYS A 316 -8.30 -7.91 -10.89
C CYS A 316 -8.85 -9.19 -10.26
N GLY A 317 -9.84 -9.83 -10.89
CA GLY A 317 -10.46 -11.07 -10.38
C GLY A 317 -11.49 -10.86 -9.25
N ALA A 318 -11.79 -9.62 -8.87
CA ALA A 318 -12.83 -9.29 -7.90
C ALA A 318 -14.22 -9.75 -8.41
N SER A 319 -15.07 -10.23 -7.49
CA SER A 319 -16.40 -10.81 -7.83
C SER A 319 -17.40 -9.80 -8.39
N ASP A 320 -17.22 -8.52 -8.06
CA ASP A 320 -18.03 -7.37 -8.46
C ASP A 320 -17.31 -6.47 -9.50
N CYS A 321 -16.22 -6.97 -10.09
CA CYS A 321 -15.48 -6.27 -11.12
C CYS A 321 -16.38 -5.96 -12.33
N THR A 322 -16.39 -4.70 -12.77
CA THR A 322 -17.11 -4.24 -13.96
C THR A 322 -16.41 -4.65 -15.28
N GLY A 323 -15.24 -5.28 -15.18
CA GLY A 323 -14.42 -5.71 -16.31
C GLY A 323 -13.62 -4.59 -16.97
N ARG A 324 -13.68 -3.35 -16.46
CA ARG A 324 -12.95 -2.21 -17.02
C ARG A 324 -12.22 -1.39 -15.96
N MET A 325 -11.04 -0.92 -16.33
CA MET A 325 -10.23 0.00 -15.54
C MET A 325 -10.48 1.45 -15.99
N TYR A 326 -10.57 1.69 -17.30
CA TYR A 326 -11.04 2.95 -17.91
C TYR A 326 -11.61 2.70 -19.31
#